data_AF-A0A2D4ZMB3-F1
#
_entry.id   AF-A0A2D4ZMB3-F1
#
_cell.length_a   1.000
_cell.length_b   1.000
_cell.length_c   1.000
_cell.angle_alpha   90.00
_cell.angle_beta   90.00
_cell.angle_gamma   90.00
#
_symmetry.space_group_name_H-M   'P 1'
#
loop_
_entity.id
_entity.type
_entity.pdbx_description
1 polymer ?
#
loop_
_entity_poly.entity_id
_entity_poly.type
_entity_poly.pdbx_seq_one_letter_code
_entity_poly.pdbx_strand_id
1 'polypeptide(L)'
;MDLLDVALIFSILSCSLVGGFIFTYPIVVMPGLSSLSDKDFLRAFQVTDAIIQDNPPLFMFTWVGSMVAIFMMIVVSSVRVELAEAWPIVLISVAYLVGVQGITAAFHIPLNNHIQNLIIEDLNDETLADERLKFEAKWNFFNYIRTGIALSVSFLLLIILSLR
;
A
#
# COMPACT_ATOMS: atom_id res chain seq x y z
N MET A 1 -12.34 6.69 -26.69
CA MET A 1 -11.38 6.28 -25.65
C MET A 1 -10.05 6.07 -26.32
N ASP A 2 -9.13 7.01 -26.12
CA ASP A 2 -7.78 6.91 -26.64
C ASP A 2 -6.90 6.05 -25.72
N LEU A 3 -5.61 5.91 -26.05
CA LEU A 3 -4.66 5.12 -25.26
C LEU A 3 -4.44 5.70 -23.85
N LEU A 4 -4.51 7.03 -23.69
CA LEU A 4 -4.31 7.70 -22.41
C LEU A 4 -5.52 7.47 -21.50
N ASP A 5 -6.74 7.53 -22.03
CA ASP A 5 -7.95 7.20 -21.28
C ASP A 5 -7.90 5.75 -20.75
N VAL A 6 -7.47 4.79 -21.57
CA VAL A 6 -7.29 3.40 -21.15
C VAL A 6 -6.24 3.28 -20.05
N ALA A 7 -5.11 3.99 -20.17
CA ALA A 7 -4.06 3.99 -19.17
C ALA A 7 -4.52 4.62 -17.85
N LEU A 8 -5.31 5.70 -17.90
CA LEU A 8 -5.93 6.33 -16.74
C LEU A 8 -6.87 5.36 -16.03
N ILE A 9 -7.79 4.72 -16.76
CA ILE A 9 -8.75 3.75 -16.19
C ILE A 9 -7.99 2.62 -15.48
N PHE A 10 -7.00 2.03 -16.13
CA PHE A 10 -6.24 0.93 -15.54
C PHE A 10 -5.44 1.36 -14.30
N SER A 11 -4.88 2.57 -14.32
CA SER A 11 -4.16 3.14 -13.18
C SER A 11 -5.09 3.45 -12.00
N ILE A 12 -6.25 4.05 -12.27
CA ILE A 12 -7.27 4.33 -11.25
C ILE A 12 -7.74 3.03 -10.60
N LEU A 13 -8.08 2.02 -11.39
CA LEU A 13 -8.54 0.72 -10.88
C LEU A 13 -7.49 0.04 -10.02
N SER A 14 -6.24 -0.05 -10.50
CA SER A 14 -5.16 -0.71 -9.77
C SER A 14 -4.75 0.04 -8.50
N CYS A 15 -4.66 1.37 -8.53
CA CYS A 15 -4.40 2.19 -7.34
C CYS A 15 -5.52 2.09 -6.31
N SER A 16 -6.79 2.06 -6.77
CA SER A 16 -7.94 1.91 -5.88
C SER A 16 -8.00 0.53 -5.25
N LEU A 17 -7.64 -0.52 -5.99
CA LEU A 17 -7.58 -1.88 -5.47
C LEU A 17 -6.51 -2.01 -4.37
N VAL A 18 -5.29 -1.52 -4.63
CA VAL A 18 -4.23 -1.46 -3.60
C VAL A 18 -4.66 -0.60 -2.43
N GLY A 19 -5.23 0.59 -2.70
CA GLY A 19 -5.74 1.52 -1.69
C GLY A 19 -6.78 0.91 -0.77
N GLY A 20 -7.76 0.18 -1.32
CA GLY A 20 -8.78 -0.52 -0.55
C GLY A 20 -8.20 -1.67 0.28
N PHE A 21 -7.27 -2.44 -0.28
CA PHE A 21 -6.58 -3.50 0.45
C PHE A 21 -5.82 -2.94 1.65
N ILE A 22 -4.98 -1.91 1.46
CA ILE A 22 -4.23 -1.31 2.58
C ILE A 22 -5.13 -0.56 3.55
N PHE A 23 -6.23 0.05 3.09
CA PHE A 23 -7.20 0.73 3.95
C PHE A 23 -7.91 -0.22 4.92
N THR A 24 -8.18 -1.46 4.50
CA THR A 24 -8.88 -2.46 5.32
C THR A 24 -8.08 -2.82 6.58
N TYR A 25 -6.75 -2.77 6.51
CA TYR A 25 -5.91 -3.12 7.65
C TYR A 25 -6.12 -2.25 8.89
N PRO A 26 -5.92 -0.93 8.85
CA PRO A 26 -5.97 -0.09 10.04
C PRO A 26 -7.38 0.12 10.59
N ILE A 27 -8.44 -0.15 9.80
CA ILE A 27 -9.84 0.06 10.21
C ILE A 27 -10.55 -1.22 10.66
N VAL A 28 -10.10 -2.40 10.21
CA VAL A 28 -10.73 -3.69 10.51
C VAL A 28 -9.71 -4.68 11.05
N VAL A 29 -8.66 -4.99 10.28
CA VAL A 29 -7.73 -6.08 10.64
C VAL A 29 -6.97 -5.75 11.92
N MET A 30 -6.25 -4.63 11.94
CA MET A 30 -5.43 -4.22 13.08
C MET A 30 -6.29 -4.03 14.33
N PRO A 31 -7.41 -3.27 14.34
CA PRO A 31 -8.29 -3.21 15.51
C PRO A 31 -8.82 -4.58 15.98
N GLY A 32 -9.12 -5.48 15.05
CA GLY A 32 -9.52 -6.86 15.38
C GLY A 32 -8.39 -7.63 16.07
N LEU A 33 -7.17 -7.57 15.53
CA LEU A 33 -5.99 -8.15 16.17
C LEU A 33 -5.72 -7.49 17.52
N SER A 34 -5.95 -6.18 17.65
CA SER A 34 -5.66 -5.45 18.89
C SER A 34 -6.49 -5.90 20.08
N SER A 35 -7.61 -6.59 19.84
CA SER A 35 -8.46 -7.19 20.87
C SER A 35 -7.88 -8.46 21.50
N LEU A 36 -6.80 -8.99 20.93
CA LEU A 36 -6.10 -10.18 21.40
C LEU A 36 -5.02 -9.83 22.44
N SER A 37 -4.53 -10.88 23.12
CA SER A 37 -3.31 -10.78 23.94
C SER A 37 -2.11 -10.38 23.07
N ASP A 38 -1.02 -9.86 23.66
CA ASP A 38 0.16 -9.45 22.88
C ASP A 38 0.80 -10.62 22.13
N LYS A 39 0.83 -11.80 22.77
CA LYS A 39 1.28 -13.05 22.16
C LYS A 39 0.43 -13.40 20.92
N ASP A 40 -0.88 -13.39 21.09
CA ASP A 40 -1.82 -13.77 20.03
C ASP A 40 -1.86 -12.73 18.90
N PHE A 41 -1.74 -11.43 19.23
CA PHE A 41 -1.60 -10.36 18.26
C PHE A 41 -0.39 -10.60 17.36
N LEU A 42 0.79 -10.78 17.96
CA LEU A 42 2.04 -10.95 17.22
C LEU A 42 1.99 -12.23 16.39
N ARG A 43 1.45 -13.32 16.95
CA ARG A 43 1.31 -14.59 16.24
C ARG A 43 0.34 -14.49 15.07
N ALA A 44 -0.81 -13.86 15.27
CA ALA A 44 -1.80 -13.64 14.23
C ALA A 44 -1.26 -12.74 13.11
N PHE A 45 -0.51 -11.70 13.46
CA PHE A 45 0.19 -10.86 12.48
C PHE A 45 1.21 -11.69 11.68
N GLN A 46 2.06 -12.49 12.34
CA GLN A 46 3.04 -13.34 11.66
C GLN A 46 2.39 -14.25 10.61
N VAL A 47 1.37 -15.02 10.99
CA VAL A 47 0.74 -15.96 10.06
C VAL A 47 -0.02 -15.27 8.92
N THR A 48 -0.56 -14.08 9.16
CA THR A 48 -1.26 -13.29 8.14
C THR A 48 -0.26 -12.67 7.16
N ASP A 49 0.82 -12.08 7.67
CA ASP A 49 1.84 -11.44 6.84
C ASP A 49 2.70 -12.47 6.08
N ALA A 50 2.91 -13.68 6.61
CA ALA A 50 3.57 -14.76 5.89
C ALA A 50 2.86 -15.11 4.57
N ILE A 51 1.52 -15.10 4.55
CA ILE A 51 0.73 -15.29 3.32
C ILE A 51 1.07 -14.23 2.27
N ILE A 52 1.36 -13.00 2.68
CA ILE A 52 1.76 -11.92 1.77
C ILE A 52 3.20 -12.14 1.30
N GLN A 53 4.12 -12.49 2.22
CA GLN A 53 5.53 -12.71 1.92
C GLN A 53 5.79 -13.92 1.00
N ASP A 54 4.89 -14.90 0.99
CA ASP A 54 4.88 -16.02 0.05
C ASP A 54 4.57 -15.59 -1.39
N ASN A 55 4.31 -14.30 -1.63
CA ASN A 55 4.08 -13.69 -2.93
C ASN A 55 2.97 -14.38 -3.76
N PRO A 56 1.75 -14.56 -3.20
CA PRO A 56 0.69 -15.27 -3.91
C PRO A 56 0.33 -14.54 -5.21
N PRO A 57 0.00 -15.25 -6.31
CA PRO A 57 -0.13 -14.65 -7.64
C PRO A 57 -1.10 -13.48 -7.71
N LEU A 58 -2.25 -13.56 -7.03
CA LEU A 58 -3.25 -12.48 -7.04
C LEU A 58 -2.78 -11.23 -6.26
N PHE A 59 -2.03 -11.42 -5.17
CA PHE A 59 -1.43 -10.30 -4.44
C PHE A 59 -0.37 -9.62 -5.31
N MET A 60 0.53 -10.40 -5.93
CA MET A 60 1.57 -9.87 -6.80
C MET A 60 0.99 -9.16 -8.01
N PHE A 61 -0.04 -9.73 -8.64
CA PHE A 61 -0.77 -9.09 -9.72
C PHE A 61 -1.36 -7.74 -9.29
N THR A 62 -1.98 -7.69 -8.11
CA THR A 62 -2.56 -6.46 -7.57
C THR A 62 -1.49 -5.41 -7.26
N TRP A 63 -0.44 -5.81 -6.53
CA TRP A 63 0.58 -4.90 -6.02
C TRP A 63 1.51 -4.40 -7.14
N VAL A 64 2.18 -5.33 -7.83
CA VAL A 64 3.10 -5.02 -8.94
C VAL A 64 2.32 -4.46 -10.13
N GLY A 65 1.11 -4.95 -10.39
CA GLY A 65 0.25 -4.42 -11.44
C GLY A 65 -0.05 -2.93 -11.25
N SER A 66 -0.24 -2.46 -10.01
CA SER A 66 -0.40 -1.03 -9.74
C SER A 66 0.84 -0.20 -10.06
N MET A 67 2.04 -0.75 -9.81
CA MET A 67 3.30 -0.08 -10.14
C MET A 67 3.45 0.02 -11.66
N VAL A 68 3.23 -1.10 -12.36
CA VAL A 68 3.32 -1.17 -13.83
C VAL A 68 2.30 -0.23 -14.47
N ALA A 69 1.06 -0.20 -13.96
CA ALA A 69 0.03 0.71 -14.45
C ALA A 69 0.49 2.17 -14.37
N ILE A 70 0.98 2.60 -13.20
CA ILE A 70 1.44 3.97 -12.98
C ILE A 70 2.67 4.31 -13.81
N PHE A 71 3.64 3.39 -13.95
CA PHE A 71 4.79 3.61 -14.84
C PHE A 71 4.36 3.76 -16.30
N MET A 72 3.47 2.90 -16.79
CA MET A 72 2.94 3.01 -18.14
C MET A 72 2.19 4.32 -18.34
N MET A 73 1.48 4.79 -17.32
CA MET A 73 0.71 6.02 -17.38
C MET A 73 1.60 7.26 -17.45
N ILE A 74 2.74 7.28 -16.73
CA ILE A 74 3.81 8.29 -16.91
C ILE A 74 4.32 8.30 -18.35
N VAL A 75 4.63 7.13 -18.92
CA VAL A 75 5.17 7.02 -20.29
C VAL A 75 4.14 7.47 -21.32
N VAL A 76 2.91 6.98 -21.22
CA VAL A 76 1.83 7.29 -22.17
C VAL A 76 1.50 8.78 -22.14
N SER A 77 1.32 9.38 -20.96
CA SER A 77 1.06 10.82 -20.85
C SER A 77 2.20 11.66 -21.44
N SER A 78 3.45 11.30 -21.19
CA SER A 78 4.61 12.04 -21.69
C SER A 78 4.78 12.00 -23.22
N VAL A 79 4.22 10.98 -23.88
CA VAL A 79 4.35 10.78 -25.34
C VAL A 79 3.11 11.20 -26.11
N ARG A 80 1.92 11.16 -25.49
CA ARG A 80 0.63 11.34 -26.18
C ARG A 80 0.03 12.72 -26.05
N VAL A 81 0.42 13.51 -25.06
CA VAL A 81 -0.14 14.84 -24.82
C VAL A 81 0.95 15.89 -24.61
N GLU A 82 0.57 17.16 -24.69
CA GLU A 82 1.48 18.28 -24.45
C GLU A 82 1.92 18.35 -22.99
N LEU A 83 3.05 19.02 -22.74
CA LEU A 83 3.66 19.11 -21.40
C LEU A 83 2.68 19.64 -20.33
N ALA A 84 1.82 20.59 -20.69
CA ALA A 84 0.85 21.19 -19.76
C ALA A 84 -0.15 20.15 -19.23
N GLU A 85 -0.51 19.16 -20.05
CA GLU A 85 -1.44 18.09 -19.70
C GLU A 85 -0.71 16.89 -19.09
N ALA A 86 0.49 16.57 -19.56
CA ALA A 86 1.31 15.50 -19.03
C ALA A 86 1.82 15.76 -17.61
N TRP A 87 2.22 17.01 -17.30
CA TRP A 87 2.91 17.31 -16.04
C TRP A 87 2.10 17.00 -14.77
N PRO A 88 0.81 17.38 -14.65
CA PRO A 88 0.00 17.00 -13.50
C PRO A 88 -0.12 15.49 -13.33
N ILE A 89 -0.31 14.78 -14.46
CA ILE A 89 -0.44 13.32 -14.52
C ILE A 89 0.84 12.64 -13.99
N VAL A 90 2.00 13.10 -14.45
CA VAL A 90 3.31 12.59 -13.98
C VAL A 90 3.52 12.88 -12.50
N LEU A 91 3.18 14.08 -12.02
CA LEU A 91 3.34 14.44 -10.61
C LEU A 91 2.48 13.55 -9.69
N ILE A 92 1.21 13.33 -10.04
CA ILE A 92 0.30 12.45 -9.30
C ILE A 92 0.83 11.01 -9.27
N SER A 93 1.39 10.55 -10.38
CA SER A 93 1.99 9.21 -10.50
C SER A 93 3.20 9.02 -9.61
N VAL A 94 4.09 10.00 -9.61
CA VAL A 94 5.28 9.98 -8.74
C VAL A 94 4.85 10.00 -7.27
N ALA A 95 3.81 10.77 -6.92
CA ALA A 95 3.26 10.76 -5.57
C ALA A 95 2.76 9.37 -5.15
N TYR A 96 2.14 8.59 -6.05
CA TYR A 96 1.78 7.19 -5.77
C TYR A 96 3.01 6.31 -5.54
N LEU A 97 3.99 6.36 -6.44
CA LEU A 97 5.19 5.52 -6.34
C LEU A 97 5.97 5.83 -5.05
N VAL A 98 6.19 7.10 -4.73
CA VAL A 98 6.92 7.49 -3.52
C VAL A 98 6.08 7.25 -2.27
N GLY A 99 4.82 7.69 -2.28
CA GLY A 99 3.97 7.72 -1.09
C GLY A 99 3.33 6.38 -0.73
N VAL A 100 3.12 5.48 -1.69
CA VAL A 100 2.59 4.13 -1.42
C VAL A 100 3.71 3.11 -1.42
N GLN A 101 4.48 3.03 -2.52
CA GLN A 101 5.52 2.02 -2.66
C GLN A 101 6.76 2.36 -1.84
N GLY A 102 7.19 3.62 -1.85
CA GLY A 102 8.32 4.10 -1.04
C GLY A 102 8.07 3.94 0.46
N ILE A 103 6.89 4.32 0.96
CA ILE A 103 6.52 4.08 2.38
C ILE A 103 6.52 2.58 2.69
N THR A 104 5.97 1.75 1.81
CA THR A 104 5.94 0.30 2.00
C THR A 104 7.36 -0.27 2.12
N ALA A 105 8.25 0.12 1.21
CA ALA A 105 9.63 -0.35 1.22
C ALA A 105 10.44 0.16 2.43
N ALA A 106 10.22 1.43 2.83
CA ALA A 106 11.00 2.07 3.88
C ALA A 106 10.52 1.72 5.31
N PHE A 107 9.23 1.46 5.50
CA PHE A 107 8.65 1.27 6.84
C PHE A 107 7.98 -0.10 6.99
N HIS A 108 7.06 -0.47 6.10
CA HIS A 108 6.28 -1.70 6.28
C HIS A 108 7.11 -2.96 6.12
N ILE A 109 7.94 -3.06 5.07
CA ILE A 109 8.79 -4.26 4.88
C ILE A 109 9.74 -4.45 6.07
N PRO A 110 10.49 -3.43 6.54
CA PRO A 110 11.33 -3.59 7.73
C PRO A 110 10.57 -3.96 9.00
N LEU A 111 9.43 -3.32 9.25
CA LEU A 111 8.61 -3.60 10.45
C LEU A 111 8.04 -5.02 10.41
N ASN A 112 7.50 -5.44 9.27
CA ASN A 112 6.92 -6.78 9.10
C ASN A 112 8.01 -7.85 9.25
N ASN A 113 9.16 -7.67 8.61
CA ASN A 113 10.29 -8.59 8.71
C ASN A 113 10.82 -8.69 10.16
N HIS A 114 10.84 -7.59 10.91
CA HIS A 114 11.19 -7.63 12.33
C HIS A 114 10.26 -8.57 13.10
N ILE A 115 8.94 -8.39 12.97
CA ILE A 115 7.94 -9.23 13.65
C ILE A 115 8.00 -10.68 13.18
N GLN A 116 8.22 -10.94 11.88
CA GLN A 116 8.37 -12.31 11.36
C GLN A 116 9.54 -13.07 11.99
N ASN A 117 10.63 -12.37 12.32
CA ASN A 117 11.83 -12.99 12.86
C ASN A 117 11.77 -13.25 14.38
N LEU A 118 10.72 -12.79 15.07
CA LEU A 118 10.55 -13.07 16.49
C LEU A 118 10.15 -14.53 16.74
N ILE A 119 10.85 -15.20 17.65
CA ILE A 119 10.45 -16.51 18.19
C ILE A 119 9.55 -16.27 19.40
N ILE A 120 8.25 -16.09 19.14
CA ILE A 120 7.26 -15.67 20.15
C ILE A 120 7.25 -16.59 21.39
N GLU A 121 7.48 -17.89 21.22
CA GLU A 121 7.47 -18.88 22.32
C GLU A 121 8.63 -18.71 23.31
N ASP A 122 9.72 -18.04 22.91
CA ASP A 122 10.89 -17.82 23.76
C ASP A 122 10.80 -16.50 24.55
N LEU A 123 9.80 -15.66 24.27
CA LEU A 123 9.66 -14.33 24.84
C LEU A 123 8.71 -14.33 26.05
N ASN A 124 9.04 -13.52 27.06
CA ASN A 124 8.15 -13.27 28.19
C ASN A 124 7.10 -12.18 27.85
N ASP A 125 6.06 -12.09 28.67
CA ASP A 125 4.93 -11.17 28.45
C ASP A 125 5.36 -9.70 28.35
N GLU A 126 6.33 -9.27 29.16
CA GLU A 126 6.84 -7.89 29.15
C GLU A 126 7.52 -7.54 27.81
N THR A 127 8.32 -8.47 27.28
CA THR A 127 9.00 -8.28 25.98
C THR A 127 8.00 -8.29 24.83
N LEU A 128 7.01 -9.18 24.88
CA LEU A 128 5.93 -9.23 23.87
C LEU A 128 5.13 -7.91 23.83
N ALA A 129 4.80 -7.35 25.00
CA ALA A 129 4.10 -6.08 25.11
C ALA A 129 4.92 -4.92 24.50
N ASP A 130 6.23 -4.86 24.78
CA ASP A 130 7.12 -3.83 24.24
C ASP A 130 7.30 -3.94 22.72
N GLU A 131 7.45 -5.15 22.18
CA GLU A 131 7.52 -5.40 20.74
C GLU A 131 6.25 -4.96 20.02
N ARG A 132 5.08 -5.33 20.56
CA ARG A 132 3.79 -4.90 20.01
C ARG A 132 3.66 -3.37 20.05
N LEU A 133 3.99 -2.73 21.16
CA LEU A 133 3.86 -1.28 21.33
C LEU A 133 4.68 -0.51 20.30
N LYS A 134 5.93 -0.94 20.05
CA LYS A 134 6.82 -0.34 19.04
C LYS A 134 6.34 -0.56 17.61
N PHE A 135 5.66 -1.69 17.36
CA PHE A 135 5.17 -2.08 16.06
C PHE A 135 3.83 -1.44 15.70
N GLU A 136 2.79 -1.70 16.49
CA GLU A 136 1.39 -1.49 16.11
C GLU A 136 1.09 -0.03 15.76
N ALA A 137 1.47 0.91 16.63
CA ALA A 137 1.21 2.34 16.43
C ALA A 137 1.93 2.89 15.19
N LYS A 138 3.20 2.53 15.01
CA LYS A 138 4.02 2.97 13.88
C LYS A 138 3.53 2.37 12.57
N TRP A 139 3.21 1.09 12.58
CA TRP A 139 2.66 0.38 11.42
C TRP A 139 1.35 1.02 10.94
N ASN A 140 0.42 1.26 11.87
CA ASN A 140 -0.86 1.91 11.58
C ASN A 140 -0.69 3.34 11.07
N PHE A 141 0.18 4.14 11.69
CA PHE A 141 0.46 5.52 11.28
C PHE A 141 0.91 5.59 9.82
N PHE A 142 1.95 4.83 9.45
CA PHE A 142 2.41 4.82 8.06
C PHE A 142 1.38 4.19 7.13
N ASN A 143 0.58 3.23 7.60
CA ASN A 143 -0.49 2.66 6.80
C ASN A 143 -1.55 3.70 6.44
N TYR A 144 -2.02 4.49 7.40
CA TYR A 144 -2.97 5.58 7.14
C TYR A 144 -2.43 6.59 6.13
N ILE A 145 -1.15 6.95 6.21
CA ILE A 145 -0.51 7.85 5.24
C ILE A 145 -0.56 7.25 3.83
N ARG A 146 -0.07 6.02 3.64
CA ARG A 146 -0.08 5.40 2.29
C ARG A 146 -1.50 5.18 1.76
N THR A 147 -2.47 4.90 2.63
CA THR A 147 -3.89 4.84 2.25
C THR A 147 -4.40 6.19 1.75
N GLY A 148 -4.18 7.27 2.51
CA GLY A 148 -4.63 8.60 2.12
C GLY A 148 -4.04 9.04 0.78
N ILE A 149 -2.76 8.72 0.54
CA ILE A 149 -2.08 8.99 -0.73
C ILE A 149 -2.71 8.17 -1.86
N ALA A 150 -2.89 6.86 -1.68
CA ALA A 150 -3.48 6.00 -2.71
C ALA A 150 -4.88 6.48 -3.13
N LEU A 151 -5.73 6.83 -2.16
CA LEU A 151 -7.09 7.34 -2.42
C LEU A 151 -7.05 8.72 -3.10
N SER A 152 -6.15 9.61 -2.68
CA SER A 152 -5.99 10.94 -3.29
C SER A 152 -5.53 10.83 -4.74
N VAL A 153 -4.56 9.94 -5.02
CA VAL A 153 -4.09 9.66 -6.39
C VAL A 153 -5.24 9.15 -7.24
N SER A 154 -5.96 8.12 -6.80
CA SER A 154 -7.10 7.57 -7.55
C SER A 154 -8.15 8.64 -7.84
N PHE A 155 -8.46 9.49 -6.87
CA PHE A 155 -9.43 10.57 -7.02
C PHE A 155 -8.96 11.65 -8.01
N LEU A 156 -7.70 12.07 -7.93
CA LEU A 156 -7.14 13.08 -8.83
C LEU A 156 -7.04 12.57 -10.27
N LEU A 157 -6.63 11.30 -10.48
CA LEU A 157 -6.62 10.68 -11.80
C LEU A 157 -8.05 10.54 -12.36
N LEU A 158 -9.04 10.24 -11.51
CA LEU A 158 -10.44 10.20 -11.90
C LEU A 158 -10.96 11.59 -12.32
N ILE A 159 -10.59 12.65 -11.61
CA ILE A 159 -10.89 14.03 -12.01
C ILE A 159 -10.30 14.32 -13.39
N ILE A 160 -9.03 13.99 -13.61
CA ILE A 160 -8.38 14.18 -14.92
C ILE A 160 -9.13 13.45 -16.01
N LEU A 161 -9.46 12.17 -15.82
CA LEU A 161 -10.23 11.39 -16.79
C LEU A 161 -11.61 12.02 -17.07
N SER A 162 -12.26 12.60 -16.07
CA SER A 162 -13.60 13.21 -16.23
C SER A 162 -13.61 14.56 -16.94
N LEU A 163 -12.45 15.25 -16.98
CA LEU A 163 -12.29 16.56 -17.62
C LEU A 163 -11.78 16.46 -19.07
N ARG A 164 -11.43 15.24 -19.52
CA ARG A 164 -11.04 14.93 -20.90
C ARG A 164 -12.28 14.61 -21.74
#